data_AF-A0A3N9UXY3-F1
#
_entry.id   AF-A0A3N9UXY3-F1
#
_cell.length_a   1.000
_cell.length_b   1.000
_cell.length_c   1.000
_cell.angle_alpha   90.00
_cell.angle_beta   90.00
_cell.angle_gamma   90.00
#
_symmetry.space_group_name_H-M   'P 1'
#
loop_
_entity.id
_entity.type
_entity.pdbx_description
1 polymer ?
#
loop_
_entity_poly.entity_id
_entity_poly.type
_entity_poly.pdbx_seq_one_letter_code
_entity_poly.pdbx_strand_id
1 'polypeptide(L)'
;MTIAEYFPQGQAHYLAGGLLIGAAVGLLYLLTGLIGGMSTVFTSTWSWFSRAAYFHESRFRDSRRWRLVYAAGLVLGGALYVVVGGESFQTGISPWRLLLGGFLIGFGARLGNGCTAGHGICGLASLRGPSLAAVLVFMTTAIGIAHVLNWLGVN
;
A
#
# COMPACT_ATOMS: atom_id res chain seq x y z
N MET A 1 -18.88 21.09 -10.76
CA MET A 1 -18.33 19.82 -10.26
C MET A 1 -19.19 19.36 -9.10
N THR A 2 -19.88 18.22 -9.21
CA THR A 2 -20.80 17.71 -8.18
C THR A 2 -20.11 16.69 -7.29
N ILE A 3 -20.61 16.48 -6.07
CA ILE A 3 -20.10 15.45 -5.15
C ILE A 3 -20.11 14.05 -5.80
N ALA A 4 -21.08 13.77 -6.66
CA ALA A 4 -21.20 12.50 -7.37
C ALA A 4 -20.03 12.23 -8.34
N GLU A 5 -19.42 13.29 -8.90
CA GLU A 5 -18.25 13.14 -9.78
C GLU A 5 -16.99 12.72 -9.01
N TYR A 6 -16.86 13.15 -7.76
CA TYR A 6 -15.75 12.75 -6.89
C TYR A 6 -15.95 11.36 -6.25
N PHE A 7 -17.20 10.95 -6.06
CA PHE A 7 -17.58 9.69 -5.43
C PHE A 7 -18.50 8.88 -6.36
N PRO A 8 -17.97 8.31 -7.45
CA PRO A 8 -18.75 7.59 -8.45
C PRO A 8 -19.51 6.38 -7.88
N GLN A 9 -19.00 5.77 -6.80
CA GLN A 9 -19.62 4.63 -6.10
C GLN A 9 -20.48 5.07 -4.89
N GLY A 10 -20.72 6.37 -4.72
CA GLY A 10 -21.41 6.95 -3.58
C GLY A 10 -20.54 7.07 -2.32
N GLN A 11 -20.81 8.07 -1.49
CA GLN A 11 -19.98 8.40 -0.31
C GLN A 11 -19.92 7.26 0.72
N ALA A 12 -21.02 6.53 0.89
CA ALA A 12 -21.13 5.44 1.87
C ALA A 12 -20.09 4.34 1.64
N HIS A 13 -19.79 4.03 0.37
CA HIS A 13 -18.79 3.03 0.01
C HIS A 13 -17.39 3.40 0.52
N TYR A 14 -16.95 4.64 0.27
CA TYR A 14 -15.65 5.13 0.70
C TYR A 14 -15.54 5.25 2.22
N LEU A 15 -16.60 5.72 2.89
CA LEU A 15 -16.64 5.81 4.35
C LEU A 15 -16.55 4.41 4.99
N ALA A 16 -17.34 3.45 4.50
CA ALA A 16 -17.32 2.08 4.99
C ALA A 16 -15.92 1.46 4.82
N GLY A 17 -15.32 1.60 3.63
CA GLY A 17 -13.95 1.12 3.38
C GLY A 17 -12.92 1.74 4.32
N GLY A 18 -12.98 3.07 4.52
CA GLY A 18 -12.09 3.78 5.44
C GLY A 18 -12.24 3.32 6.89
N LEU A 19 -13.47 3.16 7.37
CA LEU A 19 -13.77 2.65 8.72
C LEU A 19 -13.28 1.21 8.90
N LEU A 20 -13.48 0.33 7.91
CA LEU A 20 -13.02 -1.05 7.96
C LEU A 20 -11.49 -1.15 7.99
N ILE A 21 -10.79 -0.37 7.14
CA ILE A 21 -9.32 -0.32 7.14
C ILE A 21 -8.80 0.24 8.48
N GLY A 22 -9.39 1.32 8.97
CA GLY A 22 -9.03 1.94 10.24
C GLY A 22 -9.25 0.99 11.43
N ALA A 23 -10.39 0.30 11.47
CA ALA A 23 -10.69 -0.70 12.48
C ALA A 23 -9.72 -1.89 12.39
N ALA A 24 -9.42 -2.40 11.19
CA ALA A 24 -8.51 -3.53 11.00
C ALA A 24 -7.08 -3.21 11.46
N VAL A 25 -6.54 -2.06 11.04
CA VAL A 25 -5.18 -1.63 11.43
C VAL A 25 -5.13 -1.22 12.92
N GLY A 26 -6.18 -0.59 13.43
CA GLY A 26 -6.32 -0.28 14.85
C GLY A 26 -6.34 -1.55 15.70
N LEU A 27 -7.13 -2.54 15.32
CA LEU A 27 -7.21 -3.83 16.01
C LEU A 27 -5.88 -4.59 15.95
N LEU A 28 -5.21 -4.60 14.79
CA LEU A 28 -3.86 -5.16 14.65
C LEU A 28 -2.92 -4.53 15.69
N TYR A 29 -2.90 -3.20 15.77
CA TYR A 29 -2.04 -2.49 16.70
C TYR A 29 -2.42 -2.75 18.17
N LEU A 30 -3.70 -2.70 18.52
CA LEU A 30 -4.18 -2.92 19.88
C LEU A 30 -3.89 -4.35 20.38
N LEU A 31 -4.03 -5.36 19.52
CA LEU A 31 -3.85 -6.75 19.92
C LEU A 31 -2.39 -7.22 19.88
N THR A 32 -1.57 -6.65 19.00
CA THR A 32 -0.20 -7.18 18.76
C THR A 32 0.92 -6.16 18.98
N GLY A 33 0.59 -4.86 19.09
CA GLY A 33 1.56 -3.78 19.09
C GLY A 33 2.27 -3.57 17.74
N LEU A 34 1.84 -4.27 16.67
CA LEU A 34 2.46 -4.21 15.36
C LEU A 34 1.82 -3.12 14.49
N ILE A 35 2.67 -2.46 13.69
CA ILE A 35 2.25 -1.44 12.72
C ILE A 35 2.20 -2.06 11.32
N GLY A 36 1.04 -1.97 10.68
CA GLY A 36 0.83 -2.52 9.33
C GLY A 36 1.60 -1.75 8.24
N GLY A 37 2.30 -2.47 7.37
CA GLY A 37 3.02 -1.86 6.24
C GLY A 37 3.65 -2.86 5.27
N MET A 38 3.57 -2.57 3.97
CA MET A 38 3.93 -3.51 2.90
C MET A 38 5.33 -3.33 2.31
N SER A 39 5.92 -2.13 2.38
CA SER A 39 7.24 -1.79 1.78
C SER A 39 8.40 -2.67 2.24
N THR A 40 8.17 -3.41 3.31
CA THR A 40 9.18 -4.01 4.16
C THR A 40 9.05 -5.54 4.17
N VAL A 41 7.96 -6.06 3.58
CA VAL A 41 7.68 -7.48 3.30
C VAL A 41 8.75 -8.04 2.37
N PHE A 42 9.01 -7.37 1.24
CA PHE A 42 10.02 -7.80 0.27
C PHE A 42 11.39 -7.99 0.94
N THR A 43 11.90 -6.97 1.62
CA THR A 43 13.21 -7.03 2.28
C THR A 43 13.27 -8.09 3.38
N SER A 44 12.22 -8.23 4.18
CA SER A 44 12.18 -9.26 5.22
C SER A 44 12.11 -10.68 4.66
N THR A 45 11.44 -10.88 3.53
CA THR A 45 11.33 -12.18 2.86
C THR A 45 12.62 -12.54 2.13
N TRP A 46 13.28 -11.53 1.53
CA TRP A 46 14.55 -11.70 0.83
C TRP A 46 15.69 -12.13 1.75
N SER A 47 15.55 -11.95 3.07
CA SER A 47 16.47 -12.48 4.08
C SER A 47 16.59 -14.01 4.10
N TRP A 48 15.66 -14.74 3.48
CA TRP A 48 15.78 -16.20 3.31
C TRP A 48 16.67 -16.60 2.14
N PHE A 49 16.72 -15.75 1.11
CA PHE A 49 17.36 -16.08 -0.17
C PHE A 49 18.72 -15.41 -0.31
N SER A 50 18.90 -14.21 0.24
CA SER A 50 20.14 -13.45 0.16
C SER A 50 20.92 -13.47 1.47
N ARG A 51 22.21 -13.78 1.37
CA ARG A 51 23.18 -13.71 2.49
C ARG A 51 23.79 -12.32 2.67
N ALA A 52 23.38 -11.33 1.88
CA ALA A 52 23.94 -9.99 2.01
C ALA A 52 23.61 -9.39 3.39
N ALA A 53 24.58 -8.72 4.00
CA ALA A 53 24.49 -8.20 5.37
C ALA A 53 23.23 -7.35 5.60
N TYR A 54 22.84 -6.55 4.59
CA TYR A 54 21.64 -5.73 4.61
C TYR A 54 20.35 -6.50 4.89
N PHE A 55 20.15 -7.66 4.25
CA PHE A 55 18.92 -8.45 4.44
C PHE A 55 18.95 -9.27 5.74
N HIS A 56 20.13 -9.46 6.33
CA HIS A 56 20.34 -10.27 7.53
C HIS A 56 20.30 -9.48 8.83
N GLU A 57 20.02 -8.16 8.79
CA GLU A 57 19.78 -7.36 9.98
C GLU A 57 18.64 -7.95 10.84
N SER A 58 18.80 -7.93 12.17
CA SER A 58 17.84 -8.51 13.13
C SER A 58 16.41 -8.01 12.90
N ARG A 59 16.26 -6.69 12.68
CA ARG A 59 14.95 -6.06 12.40
C ARG A 59 14.18 -6.70 11.24
N PHE A 60 14.84 -7.27 10.24
CA PHE A 60 14.20 -7.91 9.09
C PHE A 60 13.95 -9.39 9.33
N ARG A 61 14.87 -10.07 10.02
CA ARG A 61 14.73 -11.50 10.32
C ARG A 61 13.64 -11.79 11.35
N ASP A 62 13.51 -10.91 12.34
CA ASP A 62 12.53 -11.08 13.42
C ASP A 62 11.12 -10.72 12.95
N SER A 63 11.00 -9.80 11.99
CA SER A 63 9.71 -9.34 11.46
C SER A 63 9.16 -10.14 10.27
N ARG A 64 9.97 -10.99 9.63
CA ARG A 64 9.59 -11.70 8.39
C ARG A 64 8.29 -12.51 8.49
N ARG A 65 8.08 -13.23 9.59
CA ARG A 65 6.91 -14.13 9.74
C ARG A 65 5.61 -13.35 9.77
N TRP A 66 5.51 -12.35 10.66
CA TRP A 66 4.27 -11.57 10.78
C TRP A 66 4.01 -10.74 9.53
N ARG A 67 5.06 -10.21 8.88
CA ARG A 67 4.92 -9.44 7.62
C ARG A 67 4.35 -10.29 6.49
N LEU A 68 4.71 -11.56 6.42
CA LEU A 68 4.13 -12.50 5.47
C LEU A 68 2.69 -12.86 5.83
N VAL A 69 2.38 -13.06 7.12
CA VAL A 69 0.99 -13.26 7.55
C VAL A 69 0.14 -12.04 7.21
N TYR A 70 0.64 -10.83 7.43
CA TYR A 70 -0.04 -9.58 7.08
C TYR A 70 -0.25 -9.47 5.55
N ALA A 71 0.79 -9.71 4.76
CA ALA A 71 0.70 -9.71 3.30
C ALA A 71 -0.28 -10.77 2.77
N ALA A 72 -0.21 -11.99 3.29
CA ALA A 72 -1.14 -13.07 2.95
C ALA A 72 -2.57 -12.70 3.33
N GLY A 73 -2.78 -12.10 4.51
CA GLY A 73 -4.09 -11.62 4.94
C GLY A 73 -4.70 -10.60 3.98
N LEU A 74 -3.91 -9.65 3.47
CA LEU A 74 -4.38 -8.68 2.47
C LEU A 74 -4.76 -9.36 1.14
N VAL A 75 -3.94 -10.29 0.67
CA VAL A 75 -4.21 -11.05 -0.58
C VAL A 75 -5.45 -11.93 -0.42
N LEU A 76 -5.57 -12.64 0.70
CA LEU A 76 -6.72 -13.48 1.01
C LEU A 76 -8.00 -12.66 1.20
N GLY A 77 -7.91 -11.48 1.83
CA GLY A 77 -9.04 -10.56 1.96
C GLY A 77 -9.57 -10.10 0.61
N GLY A 78 -8.67 -9.74 -0.32
CA GLY A 78 -9.05 -9.40 -1.70
C GLY A 78 -9.64 -10.59 -2.46
N ALA A 79 -9.06 -11.78 -2.32
CA ALA A 79 -9.59 -13.00 -2.93
C ALA A 79 -10.99 -13.34 -2.39
N LEU A 80 -11.17 -13.25 -1.07
CA LEU A 80 -12.46 -13.48 -0.41
C LEU A 80 -13.51 -12.49 -0.90
N TYR A 81 -13.17 -11.21 -1.05
CA TYR A 81 -14.06 -10.19 -1.60
C TYR A 81 -14.63 -10.61 -2.97
N VAL A 82 -13.77 -11.11 -3.87
CA VAL A 82 -14.21 -11.61 -5.18
C VAL A 82 -15.08 -12.86 -5.05
N VAL A 83 -14.71 -13.81 -4.19
CA VAL A 83 -15.47 -15.06 -3.99
C VAL A 83 -16.88 -14.82 -3.43
N VAL A 84 -17.06 -13.81 -2.58
CA VAL A 84 -18.38 -13.47 -2.01
C VAL A 84 -19.24 -12.58 -2.94
N GLY A 85 -18.82 -12.39 -4.20
CA GLY A 85 -19.58 -11.65 -5.21
C GLY A 85 -19.13 -10.21 -5.45
N GLY A 86 -17.98 -9.81 -4.93
CA GLY A 86 -17.35 -8.52 -5.27
C GLY A 86 -16.84 -8.49 -6.71
N GLU A 87 -16.80 -7.29 -7.31
CA GLU A 87 -16.32 -7.14 -8.68
C GLU A 87 -14.81 -7.40 -8.78
N SER A 88 -14.42 -8.22 -9.76
CA SER A 88 -13.01 -8.46 -10.06
C SER A 88 -12.49 -7.35 -10.99
N PHE A 89 -11.47 -6.62 -10.54
CA PHE A 89 -10.77 -5.67 -11.37
C PHE A 89 -9.67 -6.36 -12.18
N GLN A 90 -9.74 -6.27 -13.51
CA GLN A 90 -8.66 -6.66 -14.41
C GLN A 90 -8.04 -5.42 -15.03
N THR A 91 -6.71 -5.30 -14.92
CA THR A 91 -5.97 -4.22 -15.56
C THR A 91 -5.70 -4.55 -17.02
N GLY A 92 -5.98 -3.61 -17.93
CA GLY A 92 -5.60 -3.70 -19.34
C GLY A 92 -4.14 -3.32 -19.62
N ILE A 93 -3.36 -3.03 -18.57
CA ILE A 93 -1.98 -2.52 -18.68
C ILE A 93 -1.03 -3.66 -19.06
N SER A 94 -0.14 -3.41 -20.02
CA SER A 94 0.86 -4.39 -20.46
C SER A 94 1.78 -4.85 -19.30
N PRO A 95 2.16 -6.14 -19.23
CA PRO A 95 2.95 -6.68 -18.12
C PRO A 95 4.28 -5.94 -17.87
N TRP A 96 4.96 -5.49 -18.93
CA TRP A 96 6.23 -4.76 -18.78
C TRP A 96 6.05 -3.41 -18.06
N ARG A 97 4.92 -2.72 -18.27
CA ARG A 97 4.61 -1.46 -17.58
C ARG A 97 4.33 -1.71 -16.10
N LEU A 98 3.65 -2.81 -15.79
CA LEU A 98 3.41 -3.24 -14.41
C LEU A 98 4.72 -3.59 -13.70
N LEU A 99 5.64 -4.28 -14.38
CA LEU A 99 6.97 -4.60 -13.84
C LEU A 99 7.79 -3.34 -13.58
N LEU A 100 7.85 -2.43 -14.55
CA LEU A 100 8.57 -1.16 -14.40
C LEU A 100 7.97 -0.29 -13.29
N GLY A 101 6.64 -0.14 -13.27
CA GLY A 101 5.92 0.59 -12.23
C GLY A 101 6.15 -0.02 -10.85
N GLY A 102 6.07 -1.34 -10.72
CA GLY A 102 6.36 -2.05 -9.47
C GLY A 102 7.79 -1.82 -8.97
N PHE A 103 8.77 -1.85 -9.87
CA PHE A 103 10.16 -1.52 -9.55
C PHE A 103 10.31 -0.08 -9.05
N LEU A 104 9.75 0.89 -9.76
CA LEU A 104 9.80 2.31 -9.40
C LEU A 104 9.11 2.58 -8.05
N ILE A 105 7.94 1.99 -7.81
CA ILE A 105 7.21 2.09 -6.53
C ILE A 105 8.02 1.45 -5.40
N GLY A 106 8.62 0.28 -5.64
CA GLY A 106 9.46 -0.40 -4.65
C GLY A 106 10.70 0.42 -4.27
N PHE A 107 11.39 0.98 -5.27
CA PHE A 107 12.53 1.87 -5.06
C PHE A 107 12.12 3.14 -4.31
N GLY A 108 11.05 3.81 -4.76
CA GLY A 108 10.53 5.03 -4.13
C GLY A 108 10.08 4.81 -2.69
N ALA A 109 9.40 3.70 -2.40
CA ALA A 109 9.00 3.34 -1.04
C ALA A 109 10.20 3.09 -0.12
N ARG A 110 11.32 2.59 -0.66
CA ARG A 110 12.56 2.46 0.11
C ARG A 110 13.21 3.81 0.37
N LEU A 111 13.29 4.66 -0.64
CA LEU A 111 13.83 6.02 -0.53
C LEU A 111 13.04 6.87 0.48
N GLY A 112 11.71 6.74 0.48
CA GLY A 112 10.82 7.40 1.43
C GLY A 112 10.76 6.75 2.82
N ASN A 113 11.51 5.68 3.06
CA ASN A 113 11.49 4.88 4.31
C ASN A 113 10.08 4.36 4.70
N GLY A 114 9.23 4.12 3.70
CA GLY A 114 7.85 3.67 3.91
C GLY A 114 7.04 3.69 2.60
N CYS A 115 5.93 2.95 2.60
CA CYS A 115 4.96 2.98 1.50
C CYS A 115 3.85 4.00 1.78
N THR A 116 3.06 4.28 0.75
CA THR A 116 1.83 5.10 0.83
C THR A 116 0.90 4.64 1.95
N ALA A 117 0.66 3.33 2.09
CA ALA A 117 -0.17 2.79 3.16
C ALA A 117 0.43 3.00 4.56
N GLY A 118 1.75 2.82 4.71
CA GLY A 118 2.44 2.98 6.00
C GLY A 118 2.43 4.43 6.49
N HIS A 119 2.77 5.37 5.61
CA HIS A 119 2.71 6.80 5.94
C HIS A 119 1.27 7.33 6.01
N GLY A 120 0.41 6.90 5.09
CA GLY A 120 -0.96 7.38 4.96
C GLY A 120 -1.91 6.87 6.03
N ILE A 121 -1.88 5.58 6.34
CA ILE A 121 -2.81 5.01 7.34
C ILE A 121 -2.18 5.16 8.73
N CYS A 122 -1.09 4.44 9.00
CA CYS A 122 -0.51 4.40 10.34
C CYS A 122 0.23 5.70 10.71
N GLY A 123 0.97 6.29 9.76
CA GLY A 123 1.79 7.48 9.98
C GLY A 123 0.97 8.74 10.26
N LEU A 124 -0.10 8.97 9.51
CA LEU A 124 -1.05 10.08 9.75
C LEU A 124 -1.87 9.86 11.02
N ALA A 125 -2.32 8.63 11.29
CA ALA A 125 -3.01 8.31 12.55
C ALA A 125 -2.13 8.60 13.78
N SER A 126 -0.81 8.48 13.64
CA SER A 126 0.16 8.81 14.69
C SER A 126 0.60 10.28 14.68
N LEU A 127 -0.05 11.15 13.89
CA LEU A 127 0.21 12.59 13.78
C LEU A 127 1.68 12.94 13.49
N ARG A 128 2.37 12.13 12.68
CA ARG A 128 3.78 12.35 12.34
C ARG A 128 3.93 13.32 11.17
N GLY A 129 4.50 14.50 11.43
CA GLY A 129 4.83 15.51 10.40
C GLY A 129 5.54 14.97 9.14
N PRO A 130 6.59 14.13 9.27
CA PRO A 130 7.24 13.53 8.11
C PRO A 130 6.32 12.64 7.27
N SER A 131 5.33 11.98 7.88
CA SER A 131 4.38 11.14 7.16
C SER A 131 3.37 11.98 6.38
N LEU A 132 2.94 13.11 6.93
CA LEU A 132 2.11 14.06 6.21
C LEU A 132 2.83 14.60 4.98
N ALA A 133 4.09 15.03 5.14
CA ALA A 133 4.90 15.48 4.01
C ALA A 133 5.05 14.38 2.93
N ALA A 134 5.36 13.14 3.34
CA ALA A 134 5.48 12.02 2.41
C ALA A 134 4.18 11.76 1.64
N VAL A 135 3.03 11.74 2.31
CA VAL A 135 1.72 11.52 1.67
C VAL A 135 1.40 12.63 0.67
N LEU A 136 1.63 13.89 1.03
CA LEU A 136 1.41 15.03 0.12
C LEU A 136 2.27 14.91 -1.13
N VAL A 137 3.55 14.56 -0.98
CA VAL A 137 4.46 14.37 -2.12
C VAL A 137 4.01 13.18 -2.99
N PHE A 138 3.68 12.04 -2.38
CA PHE A 138 3.25 10.87 -3.14
C PHE A 138 1.96 11.14 -3.93
N MET A 139 0.96 11.77 -3.30
CA MET A 139 -0.32 12.02 -3.95
C MET A 139 -0.22 13.09 -5.04
N THR A 140 0.47 14.20 -4.78
CA THR A 140 0.66 15.25 -5.78
C THR A 140 1.44 14.75 -6.99
N THR A 141 2.51 13.97 -6.75
CA THR A 141 3.30 13.36 -7.83
C THR A 141 2.47 12.33 -8.61
N ALA A 142 1.73 11.45 -7.93
CA ALA A 142 0.90 10.45 -8.59
C ALA A 142 -0.19 11.09 -9.47
N ILE A 143 -0.89 12.10 -8.95
CA ILE A 143 -1.90 12.87 -9.70
C ILE A 143 -1.26 13.56 -10.90
N GLY A 144 -0.12 14.25 -10.70
CA GLY A 144 0.60 14.93 -11.77
C GLY A 144 1.02 13.98 -12.89
N ILE A 145 1.64 12.85 -12.55
CA ILE A 145 2.05 11.83 -13.53
C ILE A 145 0.84 11.22 -14.24
N ALA A 146 -0.24 10.94 -13.53
CA ALA A 146 -1.47 10.42 -14.15
C ALA A 146 -2.02 11.39 -15.21
N HIS A 147 -2.05 12.69 -14.91
CA HIS A 147 -2.46 13.70 -15.88
C HIS A 147 -1.51 13.82 -17.07
N VAL A 148 -0.19 13.76 -16.84
CA VAL A 148 0.82 13.78 -17.92
C VAL A 148 0.65 12.57 -18.84
N LEU A 149 0.52 11.37 -18.30
CA LEU A 149 0.34 10.15 -19.10
C LEU A 149 -0.96 10.18 -19.90
N ASN A 150 -2.06 10.63 -19.28
CA ASN A 150 -3.33 10.84 -19.96
C ASN A 150 -3.22 11.87 -21.10
N TRP A 151 -2.50 12.98 -20.88
CA TRP A 151 -2.25 13.99 -21.91
C TRP A 151 -1.42 13.45 -23.08
N LEU A 152 -0.47 12.55 -22.80
CA LEU A 152 0.33 11.85 -23.81
C LEU A 152 -0.45 10.71 -24.51
N GLY A 153 -1.73 10.50 -24.19
CA GLY A 153 -2.57 9.45 -24.78
C GLY A 153 -2.19 8.04 -24.33
N VAL A 154 -1.46 7.90 -23.22
CA VAL A 154 -1.09 6.61 -22.64
C VAL A 154 -2.22 6.17 -21.72
N ASN A 155 -3.15 5.38 -22.26
CA ASN A 155 -4.21 4.69 -21.51
C ASN A 155 -3.73 3.31 -21.02
#